data_AF-A0A838UI76-F1
#
_entry.id   AF-A0A838UI76-F1
#
_cell.length_a   1.000
_cell.length_b   1.000
_cell.length_c   1.000
_cell.angle_alpha   90.00
_cell.angle_beta   90.00
_cell.angle_gamma   90.00
#
_symmetry.space_group_name_H-M   'P 1'
#
loop_
_entity.id
_entity.type
_entity.pdbx_description
1 polymer ?
#
loop_
_entity_poly.entity_id
_entity_poly.type
_entity_poly.pdbx_seq_one_letter_code
_entity_poly.pdbx_strand_id
1 'polypeptide(L)'
;AESIAAVGAFYAALGAGDGDRAAALVDPEKRVAGPLSAGEMTRFYSSLRQPLRLTQIYPLDESTVFVRYRFVTRGTRHCLGAANVMTTQRGGRTLVRGIRAFNGC
;
A
#
# COMPACT_ATOMS: atom_id res chain seq x y z
N ALA A 1 -16.51 0.86 -5.18
CA ALA A 1 -15.71 0.28 -6.29
C ALA A 1 -14.75 -0.75 -5.72
N GLU A 2 -14.59 -1.91 -6.37
CA GLU A 2 -13.71 -3.00 -5.90
C GLU A 2 -12.26 -2.55 -5.72
N SER A 3 -11.75 -1.70 -6.62
CA SER A 3 -10.43 -1.06 -6.53
C SER A 3 -10.20 -0.31 -5.22
N ILE A 4 -11.19 0.45 -4.73
CA ILE A 4 -11.08 1.17 -3.45
C ILE A 4 -10.97 0.18 -2.28
N ALA A 5 -11.78 -0.88 -2.29
CA ALA A 5 -11.78 -1.87 -1.22
C ALA A 5 -10.44 -2.62 -1.16
N ALA A 6 -9.91 -3.04 -2.31
CA ALA A 6 -8.61 -3.72 -2.40
C ALA A 6 -7.46 -2.80 -1.94
N VAL A 7 -7.44 -1.54 -2.38
CA VAL A 7 -6.41 -0.58 -1.98
C VAL A 7 -6.52 -0.23 -0.49
N GLY A 8 -7.73 -0.06 0.03
CA GLY A 8 -7.97 0.16 1.46
C GLY A 8 -7.48 -1.00 2.32
N ALA A 9 -7.78 -2.24 1.92
CA ALA A 9 -7.30 -3.44 2.59
C ALA A 9 -5.77 -3.57 2.56
N PHE A 10 -5.15 -3.19 1.43
CA PHE A 10 -3.70 -3.18 1.29
C PHE A 10 -3.06 -2.22 2.28
N TYR A 11 -3.51 -0.96 2.33
CA TYR A 11 -2.97 0.01 3.29
C TYR A 11 -3.29 -0.32 4.75
N ALA A 12 -4.42 -0.98 5.03
CA ALA A 12 -4.72 -1.48 6.37
C ALA A 12 -3.71 -2.54 6.82
N ALA A 13 -3.33 -3.47 5.94
CA ALA A 13 -2.29 -4.47 6.22
C ALA A 13 -0.92 -3.83 6.45
N LEU A 14 -0.53 -2.85 5.61
CA LEU A 14 0.68 -2.05 5.86
C LEU A 14 0.64 -1.34 7.22
N GLY A 15 -0.51 -0.76 7.58
CA GLY A 15 -0.71 -0.11 8.88
C GLY A 15 -0.65 -1.06 10.08
N ALA A 16 -0.81 -2.37 9.86
CA ALA A 16 -0.62 -3.41 10.87
C ALA A 16 0.82 -3.97 10.89
N GLY A 17 1.68 -3.56 9.96
CA GLY A 17 3.00 -4.16 9.76
C GLY A 17 2.94 -5.59 9.21
N ASP A 18 1.80 -6.01 8.65
CA ASP A 18 1.55 -7.36 8.15
C ASP A 18 1.84 -7.41 6.64
N GLY A 19 3.10 -7.72 6.30
CA GLY A 19 3.54 -7.79 4.92
C GLY A 19 2.98 -8.98 4.15
N ASP A 20 2.64 -10.09 4.81
CA ASP A 20 2.05 -11.26 4.15
C ASP A 20 0.65 -10.94 3.64
N ARG A 21 -0.19 -10.32 4.50
CA ARG A 21 -1.53 -9.88 4.12
C ARG A 21 -1.49 -8.76 3.08
N ALA A 22 -0.52 -7.86 3.17
CA ALA A 22 -0.33 -6.82 2.17
C ALA A 22 0.09 -7.43 0.82
N ALA A 23 1.05 -8.35 0.80
CA ALA A 23 1.53 -9.01 -0.41
C ALA A 23 0.42 -9.83 -1.09
N ALA A 24 -0.48 -10.46 -0.33
CA ALA A 24 -1.62 -11.20 -0.87
C ALA A 24 -2.58 -10.35 -1.73
N LEU A 25 -2.51 -9.02 -1.61
CA LEU A 25 -3.31 -8.04 -2.35
C LEU A 25 -2.53 -7.38 -3.51
N VAL A 26 -1.26 -7.72 -3.71
CA VAL A 26 -0.41 -7.19 -4.79
C VAL A 26 -0.42 -8.15 -5.99
N ASP A 27 -0.16 -7.72 -7.22
CA ASP A 27 0.03 -8.63 -8.36
C ASP A 27 1.16 -9.66 -8.07
N PRO A 28 0.94 -10.98 -8.24
CA PRO A 28 1.92 -12.03 -7.92
C PRO A 28 3.33 -11.76 -8.46
N GLU A 29 3.44 -11.22 -9.68
CA GLU A 29 4.71 -10.93 -10.33
C GLU A 29 5.53 -9.87 -9.57
N LYS A 30 4.88 -9.02 -8.76
CA LYS A 30 5.53 -7.97 -7.96
C LYS A 30 5.90 -8.42 -6.54
N ARG A 31 5.46 -9.60 -6.11
CA ARG A 31 5.68 -10.11 -4.74
C ARG A 31 7.04 -10.80 -4.55
N VAL A 32 7.65 -11.24 -5.66
CA VAL A 32 8.84 -12.11 -5.64
C VAL A 32 10.07 -11.40 -5.05
N ALA A 33 10.28 -10.13 -5.42
CA ALA A 33 11.41 -9.35 -4.96
C ALA A 33 11.10 -7.85 -4.97
N GLY A 34 11.83 -7.10 -4.15
CA GLY A 34 11.72 -5.65 -4.05
C GLY A 34 10.71 -5.16 -3.00
N PRO A 35 10.32 -3.87 -3.06
CA PRO A 35 9.59 -3.20 -1.97
C PRO A 35 8.19 -3.74 -1.68
N LEU A 36 7.61 -4.50 -2.61
CA LEU A 36 6.27 -5.10 -2.47
C LEU A 36 6.34 -6.59 -2.11
N SER A 37 7.53 -7.10 -1.77
CA SER A 37 7.67 -8.43 -1.16
C SER A 37 7.19 -8.41 0.30
N ALA A 38 6.65 -9.53 0.77
CA ALA A 38 6.11 -9.64 2.12
C ALA A 38 7.15 -9.34 3.21
N GLY A 39 8.38 -9.83 3.01
CA GLY A 39 9.50 -9.57 3.92
C GLY A 39 9.87 -8.10 4.03
N GLU A 40 10.01 -7.40 2.90
CA GLU A 40 10.37 -5.97 2.90
C GLU A 40 9.25 -5.10 3.46
N MET A 41 7.99 -5.40 3.12
CA MET A 41 6.85 -4.69 3.70
C MET A 41 6.75 -4.91 5.21
N THR A 42 6.88 -6.16 5.69
CA THR A 42 6.89 -6.45 7.13
C THR A 42 8.02 -5.69 7.82
N ARG A 43 9.25 -5.81 7.30
CA ARG A 43 10.45 -5.16 7.87
C ARG A 43 10.26 -3.65 8.00
N PHE A 44 9.82 -2.98 6.93
CA PHE A 44 9.67 -1.54 6.94
C PHE A 44 8.50 -1.10 7.82
N TYR A 45 7.29 -1.61 7.57
CA TYR A 45 6.08 -1.08 8.17
C TYR A 45 5.88 -1.48 9.64
N SER A 46 6.39 -2.64 10.07
CA SER A 46 6.37 -3.01 11.51
C SER A 46 7.38 -2.21 12.35
N SER A 47 8.42 -1.64 11.72
CA SER A 47 9.46 -0.86 12.42
C SER A 47 9.07 0.60 12.70
N LEU A 48 7.90 1.03 12.21
CA LEU A 48 7.44 2.40 12.33
C LEU A 48 7.13 2.76 13.77
N ARG A 49 7.62 3.93 14.22
CA ARG A 49 7.31 4.48 15.55
C ARG A 49 5.82 4.79 15.68
N GLN A 50 5.23 5.34 14.62
CA GLN A 50 3.78 5.45 14.50
C GLN A 50 3.35 4.70 13.24
N PRO A 51 2.44 3.72 13.35
CA PRO A 51 2.03 2.91 12.22
C PRO A 51 1.46 3.75 11.08
N LEU A 52 1.49 3.18 9.87
CA LEU A 52 0.84 3.80 8.73
C LEU A 52 -0.67 3.94 9.00
N ARG A 53 -1.19 5.13 8.69
CA ARG A 53 -2.60 5.45 8.68
C ARG A 53 -2.99 6.04 7.34
N LEU A 54 -3.94 5.41 6.68
CA LEU A 54 -4.60 5.95 5.50
C LEU A 54 -5.50 7.11 5.95
N THR A 55 -5.29 8.30 5.38
CA THR A 55 -6.04 9.51 5.74
C THR A 55 -7.03 9.92 4.66
N GLN A 56 -6.83 9.49 3.42
CA GLN A 56 -7.73 9.77 2.31
C GLN A 56 -7.66 8.64 1.28
N ILE A 57 -8.80 8.31 0.68
CA ILE A 57 -8.91 7.36 -0.40
C ILE A 57 -10.08 7.75 -1.30
N TYR A 58 -9.86 7.80 -2.61
CA TYR A 58 -10.93 7.98 -3.60
C TYR A 58 -10.51 7.44 -4.97
N PRO A 59 -11.46 7.03 -5.81
CA PRO A 59 -11.16 6.56 -7.15
C PRO A 59 -10.80 7.76 -8.05
N LEU A 60 -9.81 7.59 -8.93
CA LEU A 60 -9.55 8.52 -10.04
C LEU A 60 -10.19 8.00 -11.34
N ASP A 61 -10.11 6.69 -11.55
CA ASP A 61 -10.75 5.96 -12.64
C ASP A 61 -11.05 4.52 -12.18
N GLU A 62 -11.48 3.65 -13.10
CA GLU A 62 -11.84 2.25 -12.79
C GLU A 62 -10.68 1.44 -12.19
N SER A 63 -9.44 1.75 -12.60
CA SER A 63 -8.23 1.01 -12.28
C SER A 63 -7.21 1.82 -11.46
N THR A 64 -7.51 3.06 -11.12
CA THR A 64 -6.60 3.93 -10.38
C THR A 64 -7.29 4.53 -9.17
N VAL A 65 -6.66 4.38 -8.01
CA VAL A 65 -7.13 4.93 -6.73
C VAL A 65 -6.09 5.90 -6.20
N PHE A 66 -6.52 7.11 -5.87
CA PHE A 66 -5.67 8.06 -5.15
C PHE A 66 -5.74 7.79 -3.65
N VAL A 67 -4.61 7.94 -2.97
CA VAL A 67 -4.49 7.78 -1.52
C VAL A 67 -3.64 8.88 -0.90
N ARG A 68 -3.95 9.22 0.36
CA ARG A 68 -3.05 9.93 1.28
C ARG A 68 -2.85 9.11 2.53
N TYR A 69 -1.65 9.12 3.07
CA TYR A 69 -1.31 8.39 4.27
C TYR A 69 -0.27 9.13 5.10
N ARG A 70 -0.15 8.74 6.37
CA ARG A 70 0.87 9.25 7.27
C ARG A 70 1.49 8.14 8.10
N PHE A 71 2.75 8.32 8.48
CA PHE A 71 3.43 7.50 9.48
C PHE A 71 4.61 8.25 10.09
N VAL A 72 5.21 7.69 11.14
CA VAL A 72 6.48 8.19 11.68
C VAL A 72 7.50 7.07 11.68
N THR A 73 8.63 7.32 11.03
CA THR A 73 9.76 6.37 10.99
C THR A 73 10.37 6.19 12.38
N ARG A 74 11.17 5.13 12.54
CA ARG A 74 11.96 4.91 13.75
C ARG A 74 12.81 6.13 14.15
N GLY A 75 13.41 6.82 13.17
CA GLY A 75 14.23 8.02 13.36
C GLY A 75 13.46 9.33 13.56
N THR A 76 12.16 9.27 13.88
CA THR A 76 11.26 10.41 14.14
C THR A 76 10.83 11.23 12.91
N ARG A 77 11.35 10.93 11.71
CA ARG A 77 10.89 11.57 10.47
C ARG A 77 9.39 11.29 10.26
N HIS A 78 8.63 12.36 10.11
CA HIS A 78 7.22 12.33 9.73
C HIS A 78 7.09 12.15 8.22
N CYS A 79 6.29 11.17 7.81
CA CYS A 79 5.87 11.01 6.43
C CYS A 79 4.42 11.46 6.29
N LEU A 80 4.16 12.30 5.29
CA LEU A 80 2.83 12.69 4.81
C LEU A 80 2.73 12.34 3.34
N GLY A 81 2.51 11.05 3.04
CA GLY A 81 2.57 10.51 1.70
C GLY A 81 1.29 10.68 0.89
N ALA A 82 1.44 10.73 -0.44
CA ALA A 82 0.34 10.62 -1.39
C ALA A 82 0.77 9.77 -2.59
N ALA A 83 -0.15 8.98 -3.14
CA ALA A 83 0.15 8.13 -4.28
C ALA A 83 -1.08 7.86 -5.14
N ASN A 84 -0.82 7.52 -6.41
CA ASN A 84 -1.77 6.79 -7.24
C ASN A 84 -1.45 5.31 -7.19
N VAL A 85 -2.47 4.51 -6.89
CA VAL A 85 -2.38 3.05 -6.84
C VAL A 85 -3.14 2.49 -8.01
N MET A 86 -2.41 1.82 -8.90
CA MET A 86 -2.99 1.15 -10.05
C MET A 86 -3.39 -0.27 -9.64
N THR A 87 -4.61 -0.65 -9.96
CA THR A 87 -5.16 -1.98 -9.73
C THR A 87 -5.31 -2.76 -11.04
N THR A 88 -5.52 -4.06 -10.94
CA THR A 88 -5.84 -4.94 -12.06
C THR A 88 -6.78 -6.05 -11.58
N GLN A 89 -7.67 -6.53 -12.46
CA GLN A 89 -8.46 -7.72 -12.21
C GLN A 89 -7.69 -8.95 -12.69
N ARG A 90 -7.43 -9.91 -11.80
CA ARG A 90 -6.90 -11.23 -12.16
C ARG A 90 -7.65 -12.32 -11.41
N GLY A 91 -8.19 -13.30 -12.14
CA GLY A 91 -8.92 -14.43 -11.55
C GLY A 91 -10.08 -14.02 -10.63
N GLY A 92 -10.84 -12.98 -11.01
CA GLY A 92 -11.96 -12.47 -10.22
C GLY A 92 -11.58 -11.67 -8.97
N ARG A 93 -10.30 -11.29 -8.82
CA ARG A 93 -9.80 -10.48 -7.70
C ARG A 93 -9.18 -9.18 -8.19
N THR A 94 -9.43 -8.10 -7.46
CA THR A 94 -8.72 -6.83 -7.65
C THR A 94 -7.42 -6.83 -6.88
N LEU A 95 -6.31 -6.60 -7.57
CA LEU A 95 -4.96 -6.61 -7.01
C LEU A 95 -4.25 -5.28 -7.31
N VAL A 96 -3.35 -4.88 -6.41
CA VAL A 96 -2.44 -3.74 -6.60
C VAL A 96 -1.36 -4.13 -7.62
N ARG A 97 -1.41 -3.52 -8.80
CA ARG A 97 -0.44 -3.73 -9.89
C ARG A 97 0.79 -2.85 -9.74
N GLY A 98 0.61 -1.65 -9.18
CA GLY A 98 1.70 -0.71 -9.00
C GLY A 98 1.30 0.52 -8.19
N ILE A 99 2.30 1.24 -7.71
CA ILE A 99 2.14 2.44 -6.90
C ILE A 99 3.03 3.51 -7.48
N ARG A 100 2.46 4.67 -7.76
CA ARG A 100 3.18 5.88 -8.16
C ARG A 100 3.07 6.91 -7.03
N ALA A 101 4.08 6.99 -6.20
CA ALA A 101 4.16 7.98 -5.12
C ALA A 101 4.45 9.37 -5.67
N PHE A 102 3.82 10.39 -5.09
CA PHE A 102 4.01 11.80 -5.47
C PHE A 102 5.08 12.51 -4.64
N ASN A 103 5.46 11.93 -3.50
CA ASN A 103 6.43 12.52 -2.59
C ASN A 103 7.34 11.45 -1.97
N GLY A 104 8.59 11.83 -1.72
CA GLY A 104 9.69 10.97 -1.29
C GLY A 104 9.67 10.59 0.19
N CYS A 105 8.50 10.24 0.72
CA CYS A 105 8.50 9.35 1.86
C CYS A 105 9.22 8.05 1.47
#